data_AF-A0A962FTT7-F1
#
_entry.id   AF-A0A962FTT7-F1
#
_cell.length_a   1.000
_cell.length_b   1.000
_cell.length_c   1.000
_cell.angle_alpha   90.00
_cell.angle_beta   90.00
_cell.angle_gamma   90.00
#
_symmetry.space_group_name_H-M   'P 1'
#
loop_
_entity.id
_entity.type
_entity.pdbx_description
1 polymer ?
#
loop_
_entity_poly.entity_id
_entity_poly.type
_entity_poly.pdbx_seq_one_letter_code
_entity_poly.pdbx_strand_id
1 'polypeptide(L)'
;MKKMVITPPQNATITSEHTIEKSQGLPPPPENEKTNNAPQKRPKLSPEKALTKQENLKAWSPETNPLLVKTEWDIDLLIKELESNAELATPTTLLQSAKTLAEQNHMKEAAKYLFVAQARLQFDEARWPGSPSKSQENVKYMNKNKGEDQKLPWGEKPLKQENPHNSVIKLSATISPAILEWTFKDSGNFISAITAAREWDEATAFSYKPEYDTQEPIPYKDWAKQLDLTREEYYSSIIHLHKTMKKFKGD
;
A
#
# COMPACT_ATOMS: atom_id res chain seq x y z
N MET A 1 43.77 42.95 43.64
CA MET A 1 44.82 43.20 42.64
C MET A 1 44.15 43.56 41.31
N LYS A 2 44.90 44.26 40.45
CA LYS A 2 44.47 45.33 39.53
C LYS A 2 43.48 44.94 38.41
N LYS A 3 42.56 45.87 38.14
CA LYS A 3 41.82 46.05 36.87
C LYS A 3 42.81 46.40 35.75
N MET A 4 42.56 45.98 34.51
CA MET A 4 42.96 46.76 33.35
C MET A 4 42.05 46.52 32.13
N VAL A 5 41.48 47.63 31.69
CA VAL A 5 40.79 47.89 30.43
C VAL A 5 41.86 48.29 29.40
N ILE A 6 41.61 48.10 28.09
CA ILE A 6 41.79 49.08 27.00
C ILE A 6 41.72 48.37 25.63
N THR A 7 40.88 48.96 24.77
CA THR A 7 40.55 48.63 23.38
C THR A 7 41.59 49.24 22.39
N PRO A 8 41.34 49.25 21.05
CA PRO A 8 42.16 48.67 19.97
C PRO A 8 43.13 49.67 19.28
N PRO A 9 43.76 49.32 18.14
CA PRO A 9 44.07 50.30 17.12
C PRO A 9 43.25 50.12 15.83
N GLN A 10 42.69 51.24 15.38
CA GLN A 10 42.07 51.47 14.07
C GLN A 10 43.12 51.78 12.99
N ASN A 11 42.79 51.36 11.76
CA ASN A 11 43.02 52.01 10.47
C ASN A 11 44.44 52.19 9.91
N ALA A 12 44.68 51.56 8.75
CA ALA A 12 45.26 52.24 7.60
C ALA A 12 44.69 51.64 6.28
N THR A 13 43.95 52.46 5.55
CA THR A 13 43.51 52.27 4.16
C THR A 13 44.63 52.75 3.22
N ILE A 14 44.86 52.08 2.09
CA ILE A 14 45.25 52.58 0.73
C ILE A 14 45.26 51.34 -0.21
N THR A 15 44.26 51.16 -1.07
CA THR A 15 44.14 51.56 -2.50
C THR A 15 44.82 50.60 -3.51
N SER A 16 43.94 49.85 -4.20
CA SER A 16 43.91 49.41 -5.61
C SER A 16 45.20 49.09 -6.40
N GLU A 17 45.30 47.88 -6.96
CA GLU A 17 45.01 47.60 -8.40
C GLU A 17 45.13 46.10 -8.76
N HIS A 18 44.10 45.60 -9.45
CA HIS A 18 43.96 44.41 -10.31
C HIS A 18 44.75 43.13 -10.01
N THR A 19 44.09 42.00 -9.70
CA THR A 19 43.50 41.12 -10.72
C THR A 19 42.40 40.21 -10.14
N ILE A 20 41.47 39.87 -11.02
CA ILE A 20 40.16 39.22 -10.88
C ILE A 20 40.25 37.78 -10.33
N GLU A 21 39.54 37.49 -9.23
CA GLU A 21 38.88 36.19 -9.05
C GLU A 21 37.61 36.40 -8.21
N LYS A 22 36.47 36.49 -8.89
CA LYS A 22 35.19 36.89 -8.32
C LYS A 22 34.48 35.66 -7.76
N SER A 23 34.52 35.51 -6.45
CA SER A 23 33.60 34.69 -5.66
C SER A 23 32.16 35.15 -5.91
N GLN A 24 31.35 34.30 -6.55
CA GLN A 24 29.89 34.38 -6.57
C GLN A 24 29.43 33.47 -5.42
N GLY A 25 28.78 33.97 -4.37
CA GLY A 25 27.46 34.58 -4.43
C GLY A 25 26.42 33.47 -4.25
N LEU A 26 26.11 33.14 -2.99
CA LEU A 26 25.02 32.24 -2.62
C LEU A 26 23.71 32.67 -3.32
N PRO A 27 23.01 31.78 -4.02
CA PRO A 27 21.69 32.11 -4.55
C PRO A 27 20.68 32.25 -3.40
N PRO A 28 19.75 33.22 -3.48
CA PRO A 28 18.64 33.32 -2.53
C PRO A 28 17.71 32.10 -2.68
N PRO A 29 16.94 31.76 -1.62
CA PRO A 29 16.08 30.58 -1.63
C PRO A 29 15.03 30.71 -2.73
N PRO A 30 14.77 29.65 -3.54
CA PRO A 30 13.71 29.73 -4.52
C PRO A 30 12.36 29.89 -3.83
N GLU A 31 11.77 31.04 -4.11
CA GLU A 31 10.44 31.49 -3.77
C GLU A 31 9.40 30.69 -4.55
N ASN A 32 8.48 30.04 -3.85
CA ASN A 32 7.16 29.58 -4.34
C ASN A 32 7.11 28.97 -5.76
N GLU A 33 7.59 27.72 -5.91
CA GLU A 33 6.93 26.81 -6.84
C GLU A 33 5.79 26.11 -6.09
N LYS A 34 4.57 26.60 -6.31
CA LYS A 34 3.38 25.75 -6.19
C LYS A 34 3.54 24.62 -7.22
N THR A 35 4.24 23.54 -6.84
CA THR A 35 4.21 22.29 -7.58
C THR A 35 2.82 21.68 -7.42
N ASN A 36 1.89 22.20 -8.21
CA ASN A 36 0.68 21.49 -8.58
C ASN A 36 1.10 20.41 -9.58
N ASN A 37 1.86 19.42 -9.11
CA ASN A 37 2.20 18.24 -9.89
C ASN A 37 0.91 17.43 -10.02
N ALA A 38 0.18 17.64 -11.12
CA ALA A 38 -0.78 16.63 -11.57
C ALA A 38 -0.04 15.28 -11.57
N PRO A 39 -0.63 14.21 -11.01
CA PRO A 39 0.04 12.92 -10.93
C PRO A 39 0.47 12.50 -12.34
N GLN A 40 1.79 12.43 -12.57
CA GLN A 40 2.32 11.87 -13.80
C GLN A 40 1.78 10.45 -13.93
N LYS A 41 1.01 10.21 -14.98
CA LYS A 41 0.42 8.90 -15.27
C LYS A 41 1.55 7.88 -15.40
N ARG A 42 1.72 7.04 -14.38
CA ARG A 42 2.76 6.00 -14.38
C ARG A 42 2.39 4.97 -15.45
N PRO A 43 3.35 4.53 -16.30
CA PRO A 43 3.05 3.55 -17.33
C PRO A 43 2.69 2.22 -16.68
N LYS A 44 1.57 1.62 -17.13
CA LYS A 44 1.16 0.27 -16.73
C LYS A 44 2.29 -0.72 -17.01
N LEU A 45 2.62 -1.54 -16.02
CA LEU A 45 3.58 -2.64 -16.17
C LEU A 45 2.94 -3.80 -16.92
N SER A 46 3.73 -4.50 -17.73
CA SER A 46 3.30 -5.80 -18.27
C SER A 46 3.26 -6.84 -17.13
N PRO A 47 2.43 -7.88 -17.24
CA PRO A 47 2.33 -8.91 -16.19
C PRO A 47 3.69 -9.53 -15.82
N GLU A 48 4.60 -9.70 -16.77
CA GLU A 48 5.95 -10.25 -16.52
C GLU A 48 6.82 -9.32 -15.67
N LYS A 49 6.65 -8.00 -15.83
CA LYS A 49 7.35 -6.98 -15.01
C LYS A 49 6.63 -6.73 -13.69
N ALA A 50 5.32 -6.98 -13.64
CA ALA A 50 4.51 -6.81 -12.46
C ALA A 50 4.67 -7.95 -11.46
N LEU A 51 5.13 -9.14 -11.89
CA LEU A 51 5.19 -10.32 -11.03
C LEU A 51 6.61 -10.68 -10.62
N THR A 52 6.80 -10.91 -9.33
CA THR A 52 8.03 -11.46 -8.76
C THR A 52 7.77 -12.88 -8.28
N LYS A 53 8.67 -13.82 -8.59
CA LYS A 53 8.54 -15.21 -8.11
C LYS A 53 8.61 -15.28 -6.59
N GLN A 54 7.97 -16.28 -6.01
CA GLN A 54 7.83 -16.42 -4.55
C GLN A 54 9.17 -16.37 -3.80
N GLU A 55 10.20 -17.04 -4.32
CA GLU A 55 11.54 -17.09 -3.74
C GLU A 55 12.26 -15.73 -3.71
N ASN A 56 11.80 -14.76 -4.53
CA ASN A 56 12.38 -13.43 -4.66
C ASN A 56 11.53 -12.34 -3.99
N LEU A 57 10.43 -12.69 -3.33
CA LEU A 57 9.61 -11.75 -2.60
C LEU A 57 10.36 -11.21 -1.37
N LYS A 58 10.26 -9.91 -1.14
CA LYS A 58 10.98 -9.20 -0.08
C LYS A 58 10.02 -8.69 0.98
N ALA A 59 10.41 -8.81 2.24
CA ALA A 59 9.69 -8.15 3.32
C ALA A 59 9.81 -6.63 3.17
N TRP A 60 8.74 -5.91 3.48
CA TRP A 60 8.84 -4.47 3.62
C TRP A 60 9.48 -4.14 4.97
N SER A 61 10.51 -3.29 4.93
CA SER A 61 11.14 -2.71 6.12
C SER A 61 10.97 -1.19 6.06
N PRO A 62 9.77 -0.66 6.35
CA PRO A 62 9.54 0.78 6.32
C PRO A 62 10.40 1.51 7.36
N GLU A 63 10.79 2.74 7.06
CA GLU A 63 11.41 3.62 8.06
C GLU A 63 10.30 4.20 8.97
N THR A 64 9.09 4.36 8.44
CA THR A 64 7.91 4.85 9.15
C THR A 64 6.89 3.75 9.36
N ASN A 65 6.68 3.35 10.62
CA ASN A 65 5.59 2.46 10.96
C ASN A 65 4.25 3.23 10.87
N PRO A 66 3.29 2.81 10.01
CA PRO A 66 2.02 3.50 9.84
C PRO A 66 1.25 3.70 11.16
N LEU A 67 1.43 2.80 12.13
CA LEU A 67 0.74 2.86 13.43
C LEU A 67 1.34 3.89 14.41
N LEU A 68 2.51 4.45 14.09
CA LEU A 68 3.22 5.41 14.95
C LEU A 68 3.16 6.85 14.44
N VAL A 69 2.59 7.07 13.26
CA VAL A 69 2.40 8.39 12.62
C VAL A 69 1.46 9.26 13.47
N LYS A 70 1.92 10.44 13.86
CA LYS A 70 1.16 11.37 14.71
C LYS A 70 1.19 12.82 14.25
N THR A 71 2.12 13.17 13.36
CA THR A 71 2.33 14.54 12.88
C THR A 71 2.19 14.60 11.36
N GLU A 72 1.95 15.79 10.81
CA GLU A 72 1.93 16.01 9.35
C GLU A 72 3.25 15.61 8.68
N TRP A 73 4.39 15.80 9.36
CA TRP A 73 5.68 15.36 8.85
C TRP A 73 5.77 13.83 8.75
N ASP A 74 5.23 13.10 9.73
CA ASP A 74 5.17 11.63 9.68
C ASP A 74 4.24 11.16 8.55
N ILE A 75 3.17 11.91 8.26
CA ILE A 75 2.23 11.62 7.17
C ILE A 75 2.93 11.77 5.82
N ASP A 76 3.62 12.89 5.60
CA ASP A 76 4.40 13.13 4.39
C ASP A 76 5.46 12.05 4.18
N LEU A 77 6.14 11.64 5.26
CA LEU A 77 7.14 10.58 5.21
C LEU A 77 6.52 9.21 4.88
N LEU A 78 5.39 8.86 5.51
CA LEU A 78 4.65 7.63 5.21
C LEU A 78 4.22 7.58 3.74
N ILE A 79 3.63 8.66 3.22
CA ILE A 79 3.20 8.76 1.82
C ILE A 79 4.43 8.61 0.92
N LYS A 80 5.53 9.34 1.21
CA LYS A 80 6.75 9.25 0.42
C LYS A 80 7.31 7.82 0.39
N GLU A 81 7.32 7.12 1.51
CA GLU A 81 7.78 5.73 1.58
C GLU A 81 6.91 4.78 0.76
N LEU A 82 5.58 4.91 0.87
CA LEU A 82 4.62 4.14 0.08
C LEU A 82 4.80 4.38 -1.42
N GLU A 83 5.00 5.63 -1.82
CA GLU A 83 5.18 5.99 -3.22
C GLU A 83 6.55 5.55 -3.78
N SER A 84 7.59 5.55 -2.94
CA SER A 84 8.97 5.21 -3.35
C SER A 84 9.24 3.71 -3.34
N ASN A 85 8.50 2.93 -2.52
CA ASN A 85 8.67 1.48 -2.36
C ASN A 85 7.34 0.75 -2.60
N ALA A 86 6.57 1.24 -3.57
CA ALA A 86 5.23 0.78 -3.90
C ALA A 86 5.16 -0.75 -4.11
N GLU A 87 6.22 -1.34 -4.66
CA GLU A 87 6.33 -2.76 -4.96
C GLU A 87 6.45 -3.66 -3.73
N LEU A 88 6.84 -3.09 -2.60
CA LEU A 88 6.99 -3.77 -1.31
C LEU A 88 5.77 -3.58 -0.41
N ALA A 89 4.86 -2.66 -0.74
CA ALA A 89 3.70 -2.37 0.10
C ALA A 89 2.71 -3.55 0.14
N THR A 90 2.61 -4.24 1.27
CA THR A 90 1.66 -5.35 1.43
C THR A 90 0.22 -4.84 1.58
N PRO A 91 -0.82 -5.67 1.36
CA PRO A 91 -2.19 -5.28 1.70
C PRO A 91 -2.35 -4.86 3.15
N THR A 92 -1.71 -5.54 4.09
CA THR A 92 -1.76 -5.19 5.52
C THR A 92 -1.23 -3.78 5.74
N THR A 93 -0.06 -3.48 5.18
CA THR A 93 0.57 -2.20 5.43
C THR A 93 -0.16 -1.05 4.73
N LEU A 94 -0.71 -1.29 3.53
CA LEU A 94 -1.59 -0.33 2.86
C LEU A 94 -2.88 -0.08 3.63
N LEU A 95 -3.49 -1.11 4.22
CA LEU A 95 -4.67 -0.95 5.08
C LEU A 95 -4.35 -0.15 6.35
N GLN A 96 -3.25 -0.48 7.03
CA GLN A 96 -2.82 0.28 8.21
C GLN A 96 -2.53 1.74 7.86
N SER A 97 -1.88 1.99 6.72
CA SER A 97 -1.63 3.35 6.22
C SER A 97 -2.93 4.08 5.91
N ALA A 98 -3.88 3.41 5.24
CA ALA A 98 -5.19 3.98 4.95
C ALA A 98 -5.97 4.35 6.23
N LYS A 99 -5.92 3.49 7.26
CA LYS A 99 -6.51 3.77 8.57
C LYS A 99 -5.88 5.02 9.19
N THR A 100 -4.56 5.06 9.29
CA THR A 100 -3.82 6.18 9.86
C THR A 100 -4.13 7.48 9.12
N LEU A 101 -4.10 7.48 7.78
CA LEU A 101 -4.40 8.65 6.97
C LEU A 101 -5.84 9.13 7.18
N ALA A 102 -6.80 8.21 7.25
CA ALA A 102 -8.19 8.55 7.53
C ALA A 102 -8.37 9.16 8.93
N GLU A 103 -7.70 8.62 9.95
CA GLU A 103 -7.69 9.16 11.32
C GLU A 103 -7.10 10.58 11.39
N GLN A 104 -6.22 10.92 10.45
CA GLN A 104 -5.62 12.25 10.30
C GLN A 104 -6.35 13.14 9.26
N ASN A 105 -7.53 12.74 8.79
CA ASN A 105 -8.35 13.45 7.77
C ASN A 105 -7.75 13.54 6.35
N HIS A 106 -6.72 12.75 6.04
CA HIS A 106 -6.15 12.61 4.69
C HIS A 106 -6.94 11.60 3.85
N MET A 107 -8.22 11.89 3.62
CA MET A 107 -9.20 10.92 3.10
C MET A 107 -8.97 10.49 1.64
N LYS A 108 -8.35 11.35 0.81
CA LYS A 108 -8.07 11.02 -0.60
C LYS A 108 -7.00 9.93 -0.68
N GLU A 109 -5.91 10.11 0.04
CA GLU A 109 -4.79 9.19 0.17
C GLU A 109 -5.24 7.91 0.86
N ALA A 110 -6.05 8.02 1.92
CA ALA A 110 -6.67 6.89 2.59
C ALA A 110 -7.52 6.03 1.63
N ALA A 111 -8.38 6.67 0.82
CA ALA A 111 -9.21 5.97 -0.16
C ALA A 111 -8.37 5.32 -1.27
N LYS A 112 -7.35 6.01 -1.78
CA LYS A 112 -6.41 5.44 -2.74
C LYS A 112 -5.77 4.15 -2.20
N TYR A 113 -5.13 4.21 -1.03
CA TYR A 113 -4.43 3.06 -0.47
C TYR A 113 -5.38 1.94 -0.02
N LEU A 114 -6.60 2.27 0.43
CA LEU A 114 -7.63 1.27 0.72
C LEU A 114 -7.98 0.45 -0.53
N PHE A 115 -8.28 1.12 -1.65
CA PHE A 115 -8.68 0.43 -2.88
C PHE A 115 -7.53 -0.40 -3.46
N VAL A 116 -6.30 0.11 -3.42
CA VAL A 116 -5.13 -0.67 -3.79
C VAL A 116 -4.98 -1.90 -2.89
N ALA A 117 -5.10 -1.73 -1.57
CA ALA A 117 -4.94 -2.84 -0.63
C ALA A 117 -5.96 -3.95 -0.89
N GLN A 118 -7.21 -3.59 -1.17
CA GLN A 118 -8.26 -4.55 -1.48
C GLN A 118 -8.03 -5.25 -2.83
N ALA A 119 -7.59 -4.52 -3.87
CA ALA A 119 -7.22 -5.13 -5.16
C ALA A 119 -6.08 -6.15 -4.99
N ARG A 120 -5.04 -5.76 -4.23
CA ARG A 120 -3.90 -6.65 -3.92
C ARG A 120 -4.31 -7.84 -3.08
N LEU A 121 -5.22 -7.65 -2.12
CA LEU A 121 -5.76 -8.73 -1.30
C LEU A 121 -6.52 -9.76 -2.14
N GLN A 122 -7.32 -9.33 -3.11
CA GLN A 122 -8.00 -10.27 -4.02
C GLN A 122 -7.01 -11.06 -4.88
N PHE A 123 -5.94 -10.42 -5.35
CA PHE A 123 -4.87 -11.16 -6.02
C PHE A 123 -4.17 -12.14 -5.09
N ASP A 124 -3.90 -11.75 -3.85
CA ASP A 124 -3.33 -12.62 -2.83
C ASP A 124 -4.20 -13.85 -2.56
N GLU A 125 -5.52 -13.68 -2.43
CA GLU A 125 -6.48 -14.77 -2.30
C GLU A 125 -6.47 -15.72 -3.51
N ALA A 126 -6.27 -15.19 -4.72
CA ALA A 126 -6.19 -16.00 -5.93
C ALA A 126 -4.87 -16.78 -6.03
N ARG A 127 -3.74 -16.17 -5.65
CA ARG A 127 -2.42 -16.82 -5.73
C ARG A 127 -2.11 -17.74 -4.56
N TRP A 128 -2.74 -17.53 -3.39
CA TRP A 128 -2.62 -18.36 -2.19
C TRP A 128 -4.02 -18.72 -1.62
N PRO A 129 -4.82 -19.56 -2.31
CA PRO A 129 -6.23 -19.78 -1.96
C PRO A 129 -6.47 -20.42 -0.58
N GLY A 130 -5.43 -20.80 0.15
CA GLY A 130 -5.54 -21.62 1.33
C GLY A 130 -5.79 -23.09 0.98
N SER A 131 -5.60 -23.94 1.97
CA SER A 131 -5.56 -25.38 1.91
C SER A 131 -6.58 -25.90 2.92
N PRO A 132 -7.13 -27.09 2.68
CA PRO A 132 -7.96 -27.73 3.67
C PRO A 132 -7.16 -28.00 4.96
N SER A 133 -7.80 -27.92 6.13
CA SER A 133 -7.08 -28.17 7.39
C SER A 133 -6.37 -29.53 7.37
N LYS A 134 -5.07 -29.54 7.75
CA LYS A 134 -4.22 -30.74 7.80
C LYS A 134 -4.83 -31.87 8.64
N SER A 135 -5.61 -31.53 9.68
CA SER A 135 -6.30 -32.50 10.53
C SER A 135 -7.37 -33.29 9.76
N GLN A 136 -8.07 -32.67 8.83
CA GLN A 136 -9.09 -33.31 8.00
C GLN A 136 -8.47 -34.07 6.82
N GLU A 137 -7.41 -33.58 6.18
CA GLU A 137 -6.70 -34.40 5.18
C GLU A 137 -6.13 -35.70 5.78
N ASN A 138 -5.59 -35.63 7.00
CA ASN A 138 -5.12 -36.79 7.73
C ASN A 138 -6.24 -37.79 8.06
N VAL A 139 -7.43 -37.32 8.46
CA VAL A 139 -8.56 -38.23 8.71
C VAL A 139 -9.08 -38.83 7.39
N LYS A 140 -9.09 -38.07 6.29
CA LYS A 140 -9.45 -38.58 4.95
C LYS A 140 -8.47 -39.65 4.49
N TYR A 141 -7.16 -39.41 4.68
CA TYR A 141 -6.11 -40.39 4.41
C TYR A 141 -6.26 -41.64 5.28
N MET A 142 -6.47 -41.48 6.59
CA MET A 142 -6.66 -42.60 7.52
C MET A 142 -7.94 -43.41 7.26
N ASN A 143 -8.97 -42.80 6.67
CA ASN A 143 -10.22 -43.48 6.32
C ASN A 143 -10.23 -44.10 4.91
N LYS A 144 -9.21 -43.84 4.07
CA LYS A 144 -9.17 -44.24 2.64
C LYS A 144 -9.29 -45.74 2.41
N ASN A 145 -8.78 -46.56 3.34
CA ASN A 145 -8.73 -48.02 3.25
C ASN A 145 -9.51 -48.73 4.38
N LYS A 146 -10.38 -48.02 5.12
CA LYS A 146 -11.10 -48.57 6.27
C LYS A 146 -12.55 -48.91 5.92
N GLY A 147 -13.05 -50.02 6.47
CA GLY A 147 -14.47 -50.40 6.41
C GLY A 147 -15.38 -49.37 7.11
N GLU A 148 -16.67 -49.34 6.80
CA GLU A 148 -17.61 -48.34 7.35
C GLU A 148 -17.66 -48.35 8.88
N ASP A 149 -17.47 -49.52 9.48
CA ASP A 149 -17.38 -49.79 10.93
C ASP A 149 -16.05 -49.34 11.55
N GLN A 150 -15.03 -49.05 10.74
CA GLN A 150 -13.67 -48.70 11.16
C GLN A 150 -13.28 -47.24 10.86
N LYS A 151 -14.12 -46.51 10.12
CA LYS A 151 -13.86 -45.10 9.79
C LYS A 151 -13.94 -44.26 11.05
N LEU A 152 -12.94 -43.40 11.25
CA LEU A 152 -13.01 -42.36 12.26
C LEU A 152 -14.20 -41.45 11.94
N PRO A 153 -14.95 -40.97 12.96
CA PRO A 153 -16.10 -40.10 12.76
C PRO A 153 -15.68 -38.85 11.98
N TRP A 154 -16.08 -38.79 10.71
CA TRP A 154 -15.97 -37.61 9.87
C TRP A 154 -17.26 -36.82 10.08
N GLY A 155 -17.23 -35.80 10.92
CA GLY A 155 -18.38 -34.90 10.99
C GLY A 155 -18.61 -34.27 9.62
N GLU A 156 -19.86 -34.19 9.17
CA GLU A 156 -20.32 -33.41 8.00
C GLU A 156 -20.01 -31.89 8.11
N LYS A 157 -19.14 -31.49 9.04
CA LYS A 157 -18.65 -30.13 9.12
C LYS A 157 -17.81 -29.89 7.86
N PRO A 158 -18.16 -28.89 7.03
CA PRO A 158 -17.40 -28.57 5.82
C PRO A 158 -15.92 -28.41 6.19
N LEU A 159 -15.03 -28.80 5.26
CA LEU A 159 -13.60 -28.69 5.51
C LEU A 159 -13.30 -27.26 5.97
N LYS A 160 -12.78 -27.10 7.20
CA LYS A 160 -12.35 -25.79 7.66
C LYS A 160 -11.10 -25.46 6.85
N GLN A 161 -11.29 -24.70 5.78
CA GLN A 161 -10.20 -24.07 5.06
C GLN A 161 -9.65 -22.98 5.97
N GLU A 162 -8.42 -23.14 6.44
CA GLU A 162 -7.73 -22.06 7.12
C GLU A 162 -7.36 -21.04 6.05
N ASN A 163 -8.20 -20.01 5.90
CA ASN A 163 -7.92 -18.90 4.99
C ASN A 163 -6.81 -18.03 5.61
N PRO A 164 -5.61 -17.99 5.02
CA PRO A 164 -4.48 -17.23 5.56
C PRO A 164 -4.72 -15.71 5.54
N HIS A 165 -5.66 -15.25 4.73
CA HIS A 165 -6.01 -13.84 4.55
C HIS A 165 -7.02 -13.32 5.59
N ASN A 166 -7.58 -14.19 6.44
CA ASN A 166 -8.66 -13.84 7.37
C ASN A 166 -8.36 -12.62 8.27
N SER A 167 -7.12 -12.47 8.72
CA SER A 167 -6.71 -11.32 9.53
C SER A 167 -6.79 -10.02 8.73
N VAL A 168 -6.29 -10.02 7.49
CA VAL A 168 -6.27 -8.88 6.58
C VAL A 168 -7.67 -8.54 6.08
N ILE A 169 -8.51 -9.54 5.81
CA ILE A 169 -9.94 -9.35 5.46
C ILE A 169 -10.67 -8.63 6.61
N LYS A 170 -10.48 -9.08 7.86
CA LYS A 170 -11.09 -8.44 9.04
C LYS A 170 -10.59 -7.01 9.25
N LEU A 171 -9.30 -6.77 9.02
CA LEU A 171 -8.69 -5.45 9.06
C LEU A 171 -9.35 -4.53 8.01
N SER A 172 -9.44 -4.99 6.76
CA SER A 172 -10.12 -4.28 5.68
C SER A 172 -11.57 -3.95 6.04
N ALA A 173 -12.34 -4.91 6.54
CA ALA A 173 -13.74 -4.71 6.92
C ALA A 173 -13.92 -3.68 8.05
N THR A 174 -12.94 -3.54 8.94
CA THR A 174 -12.99 -2.59 10.05
C THR A 174 -12.66 -1.16 9.60
N ILE A 175 -11.74 -1.01 8.65
CA ILE A 175 -11.26 0.30 8.17
C ILE A 175 -12.15 0.87 7.06
N SER A 176 -12.68 0.00 6.20
CA SER A 176 -13.43 0.38 5.00
C SER A 176 -14.62 1.31 5.25
N PRO A 177 -15.48 1.13 6.28
CA PRO A 177 -16.75 1.86 6.36
C PRO A 177 -16.62 3.38 6.29
N ALA A 178 -15.75 3.99 7.11
CA ALA A 178 -15.59 5.45 7.15
C ALA A 178 -15.02 6.02 5.84
N ILE A 179 -14.03 5.32 5.26
CA ILE A 179 -13.40 5.73 4.00
C ILE A 179 -14.38 5.58 2.83
N LEU A 180 -15.11 4.46 2.76
CA LEU A 180 -16.11 4.22 1.72
C LEU A 180 -17.30 5.17 1.83
N GLU A 181 -17.75 5.51 3.04
CA GLU A 181 -18.79 6.51 3.24
C GLU A 181 -18.37 7.86 2.65
N TRP A 182 -17.18 8.34 2.99
CA TRP A 182 -16.63 9.57 2.42
C TRP A 182 -16.47 9.50 0.90
N THR A 183 -15.99 8.37 0.41
CA THR A 183 -15.72 8.17 -1.02
C THR A 183 -17.01 8.12 -1.84
N PHE A 184 -18.06 7.45 -1.36
CA PHE A 184 -19.35 7.33 -2.04
C PHE A 184 -20.32 8.48 -1.74
N LYS A 185 -19.91 9.45 -0.92
CA LYS A 185 -20.68 10.67 -0.67
C LYS A 185 -20.62 11.61 -1.87
N ASP A 186 -19.50 11.67 -2.57
CA ASP A 186 -19.30 12.52 -3.74
C ASP A 186 -18.70 11.73 -4.92
N SER A 187 -19.18 12.03 -6.11
CA SER A 187 -18.77 11.30 -7.32
C SER A 187 -17.34 11.63 -7.73
N GLY A 188 -16.92 12.88 -7.50
CA GLY A 188 -15.56 13.34 -7.74
C GLY A 188 -14.58 12.62 -6.83
N ASN A 189 -14.92 12.48 -5.54
CA ASN A 189 -14.14 11.68 -4.59
C ASN A 189 -13.96 10.24 -5.07
N PHE A 190 -15.05 9.55 -5.43
CA PHE A 190 -14.97 8.18 -5.93
C PHE A 190 -14.11 8.07 -7.20
N ILE A 191 -14.39 8.88 -8.22
CA ILE A 191 -13.68 8.80 -9.50
C ILE A 191 -12.19 9.11 -9.32
N SER A 192 -11.87 10.13 -8.51
CA SER A 192 -10.48 10.50 -8.23
C SER A 192 -9.74 9.38 -7.49
N ALA A 193 -10.32 8.84 -6.42
CA ALA A 193 -9.70 7.80 -5.63
C ALA A 193 -9.51 6.50 -6.41
N ILE A 194 -10.53 6.05 -7.16
CA ILE A 194 -10.46 4.80 -7.91
C ILE A 194 -9.50 4.89 -9.10
N THR A 195 -9.43 6.05 -9.76
CA THR A 195 -8.48 6.30 -10.85
C THR A 195 -7.05 6.29 -10.31
N ALA A 196 -6.79 7.03 -9.23
CA ALA A 196 -5.48 7.06 -8.59
C ALA A 196 -5.04 5.67 -8.08
N ALA A 197 -5.97 4.90 -7.50
CA ALA A 197 -5.70 3.54 -7.05
C ALA A 197 -5.34 2.62 -8.22
N ARG A 198 -6.13 2.67 -9.30
CA ARG A 198 -5.90 1.83 -10.49
C ARG A 198 -4.58 2.16 -11.17
N GLU A 199 -4.29 3.45 -11.39
CA GLU A 199 -3.03 3.87 -12.01
C GLU A 199 -1.83 3.48 -11.16
N TRP A 200 -1.94 3.59 -9.84
CA TRP A 200 -0.88 3.18 -8.93
C TRP A 200 -0.68 1.67 -8.92
N ASP A 201 -1.75 0.88 -8.82
CA ASP A 201 -1.66 -0.58 -8.81
C ASP A 201 -1.11 -1.10 -10.14
N GLU A 202 -1.64 -0.65 -11.28
CA GLU A 202 -1.21 -1.07 -12.61
C GLU A 202 0.26 -0.74 -12.91
N ALA A 203 0.81 0.30 -12.29
CA ALA A 203 2.20 0.71 -12.47
C ALA A 203 3.19 0.07 -11.47
N THR A 204 2.72 -0.81 -10.60
CA THR A 204 3.53 -1.31 -9.49
C THR A 204 3.71 -2.82 -9.55
N ALA A 205 4.93 -3.28 -9.25
CA ALA A 205 5.24 -4.70 -9.18
C ALA A 205 4.78 -5.32 -7.84
N PHE A 206 4.52 -6.62 -7.83
CA PHE A 206 4.13 -7.41 -6.67
C PHE A 206 5.37 -8.13 -6.15
N SER A 207 6.27 -7.36 -5.55
CA SER A 207 7.56 -7.86 -5.02
C SER A 207 7.54 -8.08 -3.50
N TYR A 208 6.41 -7.79 -2.86
CA TYR A 208 6.25 -7.94 -1.41
C TYR A 208 6.07 -9.39 -0.99
N LYS A 209 6.68 -9.74 0.14
CA LYS A 209 6.39 -10.93 0.91
C LYS A 209 5.25 -10.61 1.89
N PRO A 210 4.12 -11.32 1.85
CA PRO A 210 3.04 -11.08 2.80
C PRO A 210 3.46 -11.33 4.26
N GLU A 211 2.80 -10.62 5.17
CA GLU A 211 3.03 -10.73 6.62
C GLU A 211 2.29 -11.90 7.28
N TYR A 212 1.41 -12.57 6.54
CA TYR A 212 0.65 -13.75 6.98
C TYR A 212 1.24 -15.04 6.40
N ASP A 213 0.93 -16.18 7.02
CA ASP A 213 1.44 -17.48 6.61
C ASP A 213 0.83 -17.90 5.26
N THR A 214 1.57 -17.66 4.18
CA THR A 214 1.16 -18.06 2.84
C THR A 214 1.28 -19.58 2.72
N GLN A 215 0.17 -20.22 2.37
CA GLN A 215 0.16 -21.65 2.07
C GLN A 215 0.72 -21.92 0.67
N GLU A 216 0.59 -23.14 0.16
CA GLU A 216 1.10 -23.48 -1.18
C GLU A 216 0.43 -22.59 -2.25
N PRO A 217 1.21 -21.84 -3.06
CA PRO A 217 0.64 -21.02 -4.10
C PRO A 217 0.13 -21.88 -5.25
N ILE A 218 -0.74 -21.28 -6.07
CA ILE A 218 -0.96 -21.80 -7.42
C ILE A 218 0.33 -21.71 -8.26
N PRO A 219 0.46 -22.48 -9.35
CA PRO A 219 1.64 -22.44 -10.20
C PRO A 219 1.94 -21.02 -10.73
N TYR A 220 3.20 -20.60 -10.69
CA TYR A 220 3.62 -19.25 -11.09
C TYR A 220 3.18 -18.85 -12.51
N LYS A 221 3.11 -19.81 -13.43
CA LYS A 221 2.63 -19.61 -14.81
C LYS A 221 1.19 -19.07 -14.88
N ASP A 222 0.38 -19.32 -13.84
CA ASP A 222 -1.02 -18.91 -13.78
C ASP A 222 -1.20 -17.53 -13.12
N TRP A 223 -0.15 -16.99 -12.49
CA TRP A 223 -0.23 -15.72 -11.74
C TRP A 223 -0.57 -14.52 -12.61
N ALA A 224 -0.04 -14.44 -13.83
CA ALA A 224 -0.34 -13.34 -14.75
C ALA A 224 -1.84 -13.28 -15.09
N LYS A 225 -2.41 -14.45 -15.42
CA LYS A 225 -3.85 -14.57 -15.68
C LYS A 225 -4.68 -14.20 -14.46
N GLN A 226 -4.28 -14.67 -13.27
CA GLN A 226 -5.00 -14.32 -12.04
C GLN A 226 -4.92 -12.84 -11.73
N LEU A 227 -3.77 -12.19 -11.93
CA LEU A 227 -3.60 -10.76 -11.69
C LEU A 227 -4.52 -9.93 -12.59
N ASP A 228 -4.60 -10.26 -13.88
CA ASP A 228 -5.49 -9.56 -14.80
C ASP A 228 -6.97 -9.77 -14.42
N LEU A 229 -7.35 -11.02 -14.11
CA LEU A 229 -8.70 -11.37 -13.71
C LEU A 229 -9.13 -10.64 -12.44
N THR A 230 -8.36 -10.73 -11.36
CA THR A 230 -8.73 -10.14 -10.07
C THR A 230 -8.77 -8.62 -10.13
N ARG A 231 -7.88 -7.98 -10.89
CA ARG A 231 -7.94 -6.53 -11.13
C ARG A 231 -9.21 -6.12 -11.85
N GLU A 232 -9.54 -6.82 -12.94
CA GLU A 232 -10.74 -6.52 -13.73
C GLU A 232 -11.99 -6.70 -12.87
N GLU A 233 -12.10 -7.83 -12.18
CA GLU A 233 -13.21 -8.14 -11.28
C GLU A 233 -13.34 -7.10 -10.17
N TYR A 234 -12.25 -6.75 -9.49
CA TYR A 234 -12.25 -5.78 -8.41
C TYR A 234 -12.75 -4.40 -8.87
N TYR A 235 -12.05 -3.80 -9.84
CA TYR A 235 -12.33 -2.43 -10.27
C TYR A 235 -13.69 -2.34 -10.97
N SER A 236 -14.10 -3.36 -11.73
CA SER A 236 -15.43 -3.37 -12.33
C SER A 236 -16.53 -3.49 -11.28
N SER A 237 -16.34 -4.34 -10.27
CA SER A 237 -17.31 -4.55 -9.20
C SER A 237 -17.52 -3.29 -8.36
N ILE A 238 -16.44 -2.59 -7.98
CA ILE A 238 -16.57 -1.37 -7.17
C ILE A 238 -17.16 -0.20 -7.97
N ILE A 239 -16.85 -0.09 -9.27
CA ILE A 239 -17.49 0.88 -10.17
C ILE A 239 -18.99 0.56 -10.32
N HIS A 240 -19.35 -0.72 -10.46
CA HIS A 240 -20.74 -1.15 -10.52
C HIS A 240 -21.47 -0.83 -9.21
N LEU A 241 -20.87 -1.12 -8.06
CA LEU A 241 -21.41 -0.81 -6.75
C LEU A 241 -21.72 0.69 -6.61
N HIS A 242 -20.77 1.56 -6.96
CA HIS A 242 -20.97 3.01 -6.93
C HIS A 242 -22.15 3.46 -7.82
N LYS A 243 -22.25 2.94 -9.05
CA LYS A 243 -23.37 3.23 -9.96
C LYS A 243 -24.71 2.81 -9.37
N THR A 244 -24.75 1.63 -8.76
CA THR A 244 -25.96 1.11 -8.11
C THR A 244 -26.35 1.95 -6.91
N MET A 245 -25.40 2.33 -6.06
CA MET A 245 -25.65 3.20 -4.89
C MET A 245 -26.19 4.57 -5.29
N LYS A 246 -25.66 5.17 -6.36
CA LYS A 246 -26.20 6.43 -6.91
C LYS A 246 -27.65 6.31 -7.33
N LYS A 247 -27.98 5.26 -8.09
CA LYS A 247 -29.35 4.99 -8.53
C LYS A 247 -30.33 4.90 -7.36
N PHE A 248 -29.91 4.33 -6.23
CA PHE A 248 -30.75 4.24 -5.02
C PHE A 248 -30.85 5.55 -4.24
N LYS A 249 -29.85 6.44 -4.33
CA LYS A 249 -29.87 7.75 -3.64
C LYS A 249 -30.70 8.82 -4.37
N GLY A 250 -31.13 8.57 -5.61
CA GLY A 250 -32.01 9.48 -6.35
C GLY A 250 -31.31 10.64 -7.04
N ASP A 251 -30.00 10.53 -7.28
CA ASP A 251 -29.20 11.46 -8.10
C ASP A 251 -29.09 10.99 -9.56
#